data_AF-A0A851NLI6-F1
#
_entry.id   AF-A0A851NLI6-F1
#
_cell.length_a   1.000
_cell.length_b   1.000
_cell.length_c   1.000
_cell.angle_alpha   90.00
_cell.angle_beta   90.00
_cell.angle_gamma   90.00
#
_symmetry.space_group_name_H-M   'P 1'
#
loop_
_entity.id
_entity.type
_entity.pdbx_description
1 polymer ?
#
loop_
_entity_poly.entity_id
_entity_poly.type
_entity_poly.pdbx_seq_one_letter_code
_entity_poly.pdbx_strand_id
1 'polypeptide(L)'
;MGGSESSQGGRKVSFGLDEREQVRVLQGIRLTEDVVNRMKESQSKRDNQQSPHSSSGTAPFSTAAEGKPKSPTGIQPPTASNCDQQATVAEQELYRRYEQEQALVQEELLRLAKREREAAGEALSTALQREKSSTDEERKRVAQQPADLDAWAMELQGKEAEMKRQETFYKEQLSRIERK
;
A
#
# COMPACT_ATOMS: atom_id res chain seq x y z
N MET A 1 15.83 -0.83 7.82
CA MET A 1 16.79 -0.29 8.81
C MET A 1 17.82 0.55 8.06
N GLY A 2 18.01 1.81 8.48
CA GLY A 2 19.17 2.65 8.12
C GLY A 2 19.06 3.47 6.82
N GLY A 3 18.38 4.62 6.84
CA GLY A 3 18.49 5.64 5.78
C GLY A 3 19.43 6.76 6.23
N SER A 4 20.66 6.76 5.74
CA SER A 4 21.62 7.85 5.96
C SER A 4 21.24 9.04 5.08
N GLU A 5 20.72 10.10 5.70
CA GLU A 5 20.48 11.39 5.06
C GLU A 5 21.81 12.15 4.91
N SER A 6 22.30 12.32 3.68
CA SER A 6 23.37 13.27 3.40
C SER A 6 22.74 14.61 3.03
N SER A 7 22.70 15.52 4.01
CA SER A 7 22.25 16.90 3.83
C SER A 7 23.43 17.77 3.37
N GLN A 8 23.48 18.08 2.07
CA GLN A 8 24.13 19.29 1.59
C GLN A 8 23.43 19.79 0.31
N GLY A 9 22.53 20.77 0.46
CA GLY A 9 22.01 21.58 -0.66
C GLY A 9 20.74 21.08 -1.38
N GLY A 10 19.57 21.31 -0.78
CA GLY A 10 18.31 21.65 -1.49
C GLY A 10 17.58 20.62 -2.36
N ARG A 11 18.16 19.47 -2.74
CA ARG A 11 17.48 18.43 -3.53
C ARG A 11 17.55 17.10 -2.80
N LYS A 12 16.42 16.62 -2.26
CA LYS A 12 16.32 15.31 -1.61
C LYS A 12 16.01 14.24 -2.65
N VAL A 13 16.80 13.17 -2.66
CA VAL A 13 16.67 12.02 -3.54
C VAL A 13 16.67 10.77 -2.66
N SER A 14 15.81 9.79 -2.95
CA SER A 14 15.79 8.52 -2.22
C SER A 14 16.74 7.52 -2.90
N PHE A 15 17.30 6.58 -2.15
CA PHE A 15 18.25 5.56 -2.67
C PHE A 15 17.75 4.15 -2.32
N GLY A 16 18.07 3.16 -3.17
CA GLY A 16 17.65 1.76 -3.03
C GLY A 16 18.53 0.83 -3.86
N LEU A 17 18.44 -0.48 -3.62
CA LEU A 17 19.27 -1.49 -4.29
C LEU A 17 18.52 -2.14 -5.46
N ASP A 18 19.23 -2.48 -6.54
CA ASP A 18 18.68 -3.22 -7.68
C ASP A 18 18.93 -4.75 -7.59
N GLU A 19 18.53 -5.49 -8.61
CA GLU A 19 18.68 -6.95 -8.72
C GLU A 19 20.14 -7.44 -8.70
N ARG A 20 21.11 -6.53 -8.85
CA ARG A 20 22.55 -6.80 -8.84
C ARG A 20 23.21 -6.25 -7.59
N GLU A 21 22.41 -5.92 -6.57
CA GLU A 21 22.83 -5.30 -5.31
C GLU A 21 23.52 -3.93 -5.48
N GLN A 22 23.26 -3.23 -6.59
CA GLN A 22 23.82 -1.91 -6.86
C GLN A 22 22.92 -0.79 -6.35
N VAL A 23 23.52 0.23 -5.73
CA VAL A 23 22.80 1.43 -5.28
C VAL A 23 22.29 2.22 -6.49
N ARG A 24 20.98 2.42 -6.57
CA ARG A 24 20.27 3.28 -7.52
C ARG A 24 19.47 4.32 -6.77
N VAL A 25 19.22 5.48 -7.38
CA VAL A 25 18.32 6.46 -6.76
C VAL A 25 16.88 6.00 -6.98
N LEU A 26 16.15 5.76 -5.88
CA LEU A 26 14.74 5.47 -5.89
C LEU A 26 14.00 6.75 -6.23
N GLN A 27 13.30 6.71 -7.34
CA GLN A 27 12.37 7.76 -7.69
C GLN A 27 11.17 7.65 -6.73
N GLY A 28 11.12 8.50 -5.71
CA GLY A 28 9.90 8.67 -4.90
C GLY A 28 8.71 9.10 -5.77
N ILE A 29 7.50 9.02 -5.22
CA ILE A 29 6.29 9.40 -5.97
C ILE A 29 6.31 10.92 -6.21
N ARG A 30 6.46 11.30 -7.47
CA ARG A 30 6.31 12.67 -7.92
C ARG A 30 4.83 13.04 -7.83
N LEU A 31 4.52 14.09 -7.07
CA LEU A 31 3.19 14.68 -7.10
C LEU A 31 2.86 15.08 -8.55
N THR A 32 1.63 14.79 -9.00
CA THR A 32 1.14 15.24 -10.32
C THR A 32 1.18 16.76 -10.40
N GLU A 33 1.49 17.31 -11.57
CA GLU A 33 1.53 18.77 -11.81
C GLU A 33 0.24 19.45 -11.34
N ASP A 34 -0.91 18.79 -11.44
CA ASP A 34 -2.20 19.25 -10.93
C ASP A 34 -2.25 19.44 -9.41
N VAL A 35 -1.64 18.53 -8.66
CA VAL A 35 -1.54 18.62 -7.20
C VAL A 35 -0.57 19.74 -6.82
N VAL A 36 0.52 19.87 -7.58
CA VAL A 36 1.53 20.92 -7.39
C VAL A 36 0.95 22.31 -7.68
N ASN A 37 0.22 22.49 -8.79
CA ASN A 37 -0.41 23.75 -9.16
C ASN A 37 -1.51 24.14 -8.18
N ARG A 38 -2.34 23.18 -7.75
CA ARG A 38 -3.35 23.42 -6.73
C ARG A 38 -2.73 23.89 -5.42
N MET A 39 -1.61 23.30 -5.00
CA MET A 39 -0.90 23.74 -3.79
C MET A 39 -0.33 25.15 -3.97
N LYS A 40 0.28 25.46 -5.12
CA LYS A 40 0.80 26.80 -5.43
C LYS A 40 -0.29 27.86 -5.49
N GLU A 41 -1.41 27.57 -6.15
CA GLU A 41 -2.57 28.47 -6.24
C GLU A 41 -3.19 28.72 -4.85
N SER A 42 -3.27 27.68 -4.02
CA SER A 42 -3.75 27.76 -2.64
C SER A 42 -2.82 28.61 -1.74
N GLN A 43 -1.54 28.69 -2.07
CA GLN A 43 -0.60 29.60 -1.39
C GLN A 43 -0.72 31.03 -1.93
N SER A 44 -0.88 31.21 -3.25
CA SER A 44 -1.05 32.55 -3.85
C SER A 44 -2.37 33.26 -3.44
N LYS A 45 -3.43 32.52 -3.10
CA LYS A 45 -4.67 33.09 -2.55
C LYS A 45 -4.54 33.60 -1.11
N ARG A 46 -3.52 33.14 -0.36
CA ARG A 46 -3.26 33.64 1.01
C ARG A 46 -2.41 34.89 1.04
N ASP A 47 -1.53 35.09 0.05
CA ASP A 47 -0.68 36.28 -0.04
C ASP A 47 -1.29 37.46 -0.81
N ASN A 48 -2.43 37.26 -1.51
CA ASN A 48 -3.01 38.29 -2.37
C ASN A 48 -4.41 38.78 -1.98
N GLN A 49 -4.86 38.53 -0.75
CA GLN A 49 -6.04 39.20 -0.17
C GLN A 49 -5.68 39.88 1.15
N GLN A 50 -4.81 40.89 1.03
CA GLN A 50 -4.88 42.04 1.92
C GLN A 50 -6.08 42.87 1.44
N SER A 51 -7.14 42.89 2.25
CA SER A 51 -8.40 43.60 2.03
C SER A 51 -8.18 45.08 1.63
N PRO A 52 -9.19 45.77 1.05
CA PRO A 52 -10.14 46.39 1.98
C PRO A 52 -11.58 46.67 1.45
N HIS A 53 -12.45 46.96 2.43
CA HIS A 53 -13.64 47.83 2.38
C HIS A 53 -14.92 47.40 1.63
N SER A 54 -15.93 47.08 2.46
CA SER A 54 -17.20 47.80 2.62
C SER A 54 -18.12 48.14 1.43
N SER A 55 -19.38 47.73 1.66
CA SER A 55 -20.63 48.49 1.51
C SER A 55 -21.29 48.68 0.13
N SER A 56 -22.51 48.15 0.06
CA SER A 56 -23.75 48.82 -0.30
C SER A 56 -23.91 49.41 -1.72
N GLY A 57 -24.96 48.93 -2.39
CA GLY A 57 -25.93 49.88 -2.95
C GLY A 57 -25.99 50.00 -4.47
N THR A 58 -27.19 49.69 -4.97
CA THR A 58 -27.96 50.53 -5.89
C THR A 58 -27.60 50.46 -7.39
N ALA A 59 -28.57 49.96 -8.16
CA ALA A 59 -28.69 50.17 -9.61
C ALA A 59 -28.82 51.67 -9.95
N PRO A 60 -28.62 52.08 -11.22
CA PRO A 60 -29.82 52.41 -12.00
C PRO A 60 -29.76 52.11 -13.52
N PHE A 61 -30.94 51.78 -14.05
CA PHE A 61 -31.62 52.19 -15.31
C PHE A 61 -30.91 53.25 -16.20
N SER A 62 -31.07 53.39 -17.52
CA SER A 62 -32.02 52.92 -18.57
C SER A 62 -31.54 53.47 -19.95
N THR A 63 -32.00 52.92 -21.08
CA THR A 63 -32.50 53.62 -22.31
C THR A 63 -32.87 52.55 -23.36
N ALA A 64 -34.16 52.29 -23.62
CA ALA A 64 -35.09 52.99 -24.51
C ALA A 64 -35.01 52.52 -25.98
N ALA A 65 -35.98 51.69 -26.40
CA ALA A 65 -36.52 51.66 -27.77
C ALA A 65 -37.91 51.00 -27.76
N GLU A 66 -38.89 51.74 -28.26
CA GLU A 66 -40.32 51.42 -28.32
C GLU A 66 -40.68 50.21 -29.17
N GLY A 67 -41.76 49.54 -28.78
CA GLY A 67 -42.44 48.52 -29.56
C GLY A 67 -43.71 48.02 -28.86
N LYS A 68 -44.79 48.79 -28.91
CA LYS A 68 -46.18 48.35 -28.63
C LYS A 68 -46.73 47.84 -29.98
N PRO A 69 -47.54 46.76 -30.08
CA PRO A 69 -48.86 46.77 -29.46
C PRO A 69 -49.52 45.43 -29.02
N LYS A 70 -50.52 45.61 -28.14
CA LYS A 70 -51.77 44.84 -27.94
C LYS A 70 -51.69 43.41 -27.35
N SER A 71 -52.20 43.29 -26.13
CA SER A 71 -52.80 42.07 -25.59
C SER A 71 -54.11 41.74 -26.32
N PRO A 72 -54.58 40.49 -26.23
CA PRO A 72 -55.76 40.30 -25.41
C PRO A 72 -55.60 39.17 -24.39
N THR A 73 -56.25 39.41 -23.26
CA THR A 73 -56.64 38.48 -22.20
C THR A 73 -56.96 37.08 -22.70
N GLY A 74 -56.26 36.08 -22.13
CA GLY A 74 -56.61 34.67 -22.19
C GLY A 74 -56.04 33.99 -20.96
N ILE A 75 -56.77 34.08 -19.83
CA ILE A 75 -56.45 33.30 -18.63
C ILE A 75 -56.77 31.83 -18.95
N GLN A 76 -55.75 30.99 -19.02
CA GLN A 76 -55.84 29.64 -18.46
C GLN A 76 -54.58 29.38 -17.62
N PRO A 77 -54.71 29.17 -16.30
CA PRO A 77 -53.61 28.65 -15.51
C PRO A 77 -53.31 27.21 -15.98
N PRO A 78 -52.03 26.78 -16.02
CA PRO A 78 -51.74 25.36 -16.19
C PRO A 78 -52.49 24.62 -15.09
N THR A 79 -53.23 23.58 -15.47
CA THR A 79 -54.00 22.74 -14.55
C THR A 79 -53.11 22.29 -13.38
N ALA A 80 -53.31 22.87 -12.19
CA ALA A 80 -52.60 22.50 -10.97
C ALA A 80 -52.75 21.01 -10.62
N SER A 81 -53.82 20.37 -11.12
CA SER A 81 -54.11 18.95 -10.91
C SER A 81 -53.04 17.97 -11.43
N ASN A 82 -52.21 18.36 -12.41
CA ASN A 82 -51.14 17.49 -12.93
C ASN A 82 -49.84 17.58 -12.12
N CYS A 83 -49.62 18.67 -11.38
CA CYS A 83 -48.38 18.89 -10.63
C CYS A 83 -48.27 17.95 -9.42
N ASP A 84 -49.36 17.77 -8.69
CA ASP A 84 -49.40 16.94 -7.47
C ASP A 84 -49.33 15.43 -7.79
N GLN A 85 -49.91 15.01 -8.93
CA GLN A 85 -49.82 13.64 -9.43
C GLN A 85 -48.43 13.33 -10.00
N GLN A 86 -47.79 14.28 -10.67
CA GLN A 86 -46.40 14.11 -11.12
C GLN A 86 -45.41 14.07 -9.95
N ALA A 87 -45.63 14.88 -8.91
CA ALA A 87 -44.79 14.88 -7.70
C ALA A 87 -44.86 13.55 -6.93
N THR A 88 -46.06 12.98 -6.77
CA THR A 88 -46.24 11.68 -6.12
C THR A 88 -45.67 10.51 -6.93
N VAL A 89 -45.77 10.55 -8.26
CA VAL A 89 -45.12 9.57 -9.15
C VAL A 89 -43.60 9.68 -9.06
N ALA A 90 -43.05 10.89 -9.04
CA ALA A 90 -41.62 11.12 -8.88
C ALA A 90 -41.10 10.62 -7.52
N GLU A 91 -41.84 10.84 -6.43
CA GLU A 91 -41.51 10.29 -5.10
C GLU A 91 -41.50 8.76 -5.09
N GLN A 92 -42.52 8.10 -5.66
CA GLN A 92 -42.54 6.64 -5.79
C GLN A 92 -41.35 6.10 -6.58
N GLU A 93 -40.94 6.80 -7.63
CA GLU A 93 -39.80 6.39 -8.45
C GLU A 93 -38.48 6.51 -7.69
N LEU A 94 -38.31 7.55 -6.85
CA LEU A 94 -37.18 7.69 -5.94
C LEU A 94 -37.13 6.55 -4.92
N TYR A 95 -38.26 6.21 -4.30
CA TYR A 95 -38.34 5.06 -3.38
C TYR A 95 -37.97 3.75 -4.07
N ARG A 96 -38.48 3.50 -5.28
CA ARG A 96 -38.14 2.30 -6.07
C ARG A 96 -36.63 2.22 -6.36
N ARG A 97 -36.01 3.34 -6.75
CA ARG A 97 -34.56 3.38 -7.00
C ARG A 97 -33.77 3.15 -5.73
N TYR A 98 -34.19 3.74 -4.61
CA TYR A 98 -33.56 3.54 -3.31
C TYR A 98 -33.55 2.05 -2.89
N GLU A 99 -34.67 1.34 -3.06
CA GLU A 99 -34.74 -0.10 -2.76
C GLU A 99 -33.84 -0.94 -3.67
N GLN A 100 -33.75 -0.57 -4.95
CA GLN A 100 -32.84 -1.23 -5.90
C GLN A 100 -31.38 -1.02 -5.51
N GLU A 101 -30.99 0.21 -5.16
CA GLU A 101 -29.63 0.50 -4.68
C GLU A 101 -29.31 -0.24 -3.38
N GLN A 102 -30.27 -0.32 -2.44
CA GLN A 102 -30.14 -1.14 -1.23
C GLN A 102 -29.84 -2.60 -1.56
N ALA A 103 -30.54 -3.18 -2.53
CA ALA A 103 -30.31 -4.57 -2.95
C ALA A 103 -28.91 -4.76 -3.58
N LEU A 104 -28.48 -3.83 -4.44
CA LEU A 104 -27.14 -3.88 -5.05
C LEU A 104 -26.02 -3.77 -4.00
N VAL A 105 -26.19 -2.89 -3.01
CA VAL A 105 -25.23 -2.75 -1.90
C VAL A 105 -25.15 -4.04 -1.09
N GLN A 106 -26.28 -4.67 -0.79
CA GLN A 106 -26.30 -5.95 -0.07
C GLN A 106 -25.64 -7.08 -0.87
N GLU A 107 -25.89 -7.14 -2.18
CA GLU A 107 -25.25 -8.12 -3.07
C GLU A 107 -23.73 -7.93 -3.12
N GLU A 108 -23.26 -6.68 -3.29
CA GLU A 108 -21.82 -6.39 -3.32
C GLU A 108 -21.14 -6.72 -1.99
N LEU A 109 -21.78 -6.42 -0.85
CA LEU A 109 -21.27 -6.81 0.48
C LEU A 109 -21.14 -8.32 0.61
N LEU A 110 -22.15 -9.09 0.18
CA LEU A 110 -22.10 -10.55 0.19
C LEU A 110 -20.97 -11.06 -0.71
N ARG A 111 -20.81 -10.48 -1.90
CA ARG A 111 -19.78 -10.84 -2.87
C ARG A 111 -18.37 -10.56 -2.32
N LEU A 112 -18.20 -9.42 -1.65
CA LEU A 112 -16.96 -9.06 -0.95
C LEU A 112 -16.66 -10.03 0.19
N ALA A 113 -17.63 -10.31 1.06
CA ALA A 113 -17.46 -11.23 2.18
C ALA A 113 -17.09 -12.65 1.71
N LYS A 114 -17.69 -13.11 0.61
CA LYS A 114 -17.34 -14.40 0.00
C LYS A 114 -15.88 -14.42 -0.46
N ARG A 115 -15.47 -13.41 -1.22
CA ARG A 115 -14.09 -13.30 -1.72
C ARG A 115 -13.08 -13.18 -0.57
N GLU A 116 -13.42 -12.43 0.48
CA GLU A 116 -12.57 -12.30 1.67
C GLU A 116 -12.39 -13.66 2.37
N ARG A 117 -13.47 -14.41 2.56
CA ARG A 117 -13.40 -15.76 3.14
C ARG A 117 -12.55 -16.72 2.30
N GLU A 118 -12.71 -16.68 0.98
CA GLU A 118 -11.92 -17.51 0.05
C GLU A 118 -10.44 -17.13 0.11
N ALA A 119 -10.11 -15.84 0.02
CA ALA A 119 -8.74 -15.35 0.12
C ALA A 119 -8.10 -15.67 1.48
N ALA A 120 -8.83 -15.50 2.59
CA ALA A 120 -8.37 -15.88 3.92
C ALA A 120 -8.15 -17.40 4.05
N GLY A 121 -9.03 -18.20 3.45
CA GLY A 121 -8.90 -19.65 3.39
C GLY A 121 -7.67 -20.12 2.61
N GLU A 122 -7.42 -19.51 1.44
CA GLU A 122 -6.22 -19.77 0.63
C GLU A 122 -4.94 -19.35 1.36
N ALA A 123 -4.93 -18.18 1.99
CA ALA A 123 -3.80 -17.71 2.79
C ALA A 123 -3.50 -18.66 3.96
N LEU A 124 -4.53 -19.11 4.68
CA LEU A 124 -4.40 -20.09 5.75
C LEU A 124 -3.86 -21.44 5.25
N SER A 125 -4.41 -21.97 4.16
CA SER A 125 -3.95 -23.21 3.55
C SER A 125 -2.48 -23.12 3.13
N THR A 126 -2.10 -22.00 2.51
CA THR A 126 -0.72 -21.76 2.07
C THR A 126 0.24 -21.63 3.26
N ALA A 127 -0.17 -20.93 4.33
CA ALA A 127 0.61 -20.81 5.55
C ALA A 127 0.82 -22.16 6.22
N LEU A 128 -0.24 -22.96 6.35
CA LEU A 128 -0.18 -24.31 6.93
C LEU A 128 0.73 -25.24 6.13
N GLN A 129 0.71 -25.15 4.79
CA GLN A 129 1.60 -25.94 3.94
C GLN A 129 3.06 -25.54 4.12
N ARG A 130 3.36 -24.24 4.26
CA ARG A 130 4.71 -23.76 4.58
C ARG A 130 5.17 -24.25 5.94
N GLU A 131 4.33 -24.16 6.96
CA GLU A 131 4.65 -24.62 8.31
C GLU A 131 4.98 -26.11 8.33
N LYS A 132 4.14 -26.95 7.68
CA LYS A 132 4.39 -28.39 7.55
C LYS A 132 5.73 -28.68 6.87
N SER A 133 5.99 -28.00 5.76
CA SER A 133 7.25 -28.16 5.02
C SER A 133 8.46 -27.76 5.87
N SER A 134 8.38 -26.62 6.57
CA SER A 134 9.42 -26.14 7.49
C SER A 134 9.67 -27.12 8.63
N THR A 135 8.60 -27.64 9.23
CA THR A 135 8.67 -28.62 10.32
C THR A 135 9.32 -29.92 9.85
N ASP A 136 8.96 -30.41 8.66
CA ASP A 136 9.54 -31.62 8.09
C ASP A 136 11.03 -31.44 7.75
N GLU A 137 11.41 -30.27 7.23
CA GLU A 137 12.82 -29.94 7.03
C GLU A 137 13.59 -29.89 8.35
N GLU A 138 13.04 -29.24 9.37
CA GLU A 138 13.66 -29.16 10.69
C GLU A 138 13.81 -30.55 11.32
N ARG A 139 12.78 -31.40 11.22
CA ARG A 139 12.85 -32.81 11.64
C ARG A 139 13.95 -33.57 10.93
N LYS A 140 14.11 -33.38 9.61
CA LYS A 140 15.21 -34.00 8.85
C LYS A 140 16.58 -33.49 9.28
N ARG A 141 16.72 -32.17 9.53
CA ARG A 141 17.97 -31.58 10.03
C ARG A 141 18.35 -32.17 11.40
N VAL A 142 17.40 -32.21 12.34
CA VAL A 142 17.61 -32.79 13.68
C VAL A 142 17.91 -34.29 13.60
N ALA A 143 17.28 -35.03 12.68
CA ALA A 143 17.57 -36.45 12.50
C ALA A 143 18.97 -36.72 11.89
N GLN A 144 19.52 -35.78 11.11
CA GLN A 144 20.86 -35.89 10.51
C GLN A 144 21.98 -35.45 11.46
N GLN A 145 21.72 -34.51 12.37
CA GLN A 145 22.72 -34.01 13.32
C GLN A 145 23.48 -35.09 14.12
N PRO A 146 22.82 -36.15 14.65
CA PRO A 146 23.53 -37.23 15.33
C PRO A 146 24.53 -37.94 14.42
N ALA A 147 24.16 -38.24 13.18
CA ALA A 147 25.04 -38.91 12.23
C ALA A 147 26.25 -38.03 11.87
N ASP A 148 26.04 -36.72 11.74
CA ASP A 148 27.12 -35.76 11.48
C ASP A 148 28.09 -35.66 12.66
N LEU A 149 27.57 -35.64 13.90
CA LEU A 149 28.38 -35.63 15.12
C LEU A 149 29.21 -36.91 15.26
N ASP A 150 28.62 -38.06 15.00
CA ASP A 150 29.31 -39.36 15.06
C ASP A 150 30.43 -39.44 14.00
N ALA A 151 30.17 -38.98 12.78
CA ALA A 151 31.19 -38.90 11.73
C ALA A 151 32.37 -38.01 12.14
N TRP A 152 32.09 -36.86 12.75
CA TRP A 152 33.13 -35.95 13.23
C TRP A 152 33.93 -36.54 14.41
N ALA A 153 33.28 -37.26 15.31
CA ALA A 153 33.95 -37.97 16.41
C ALA A 153 34.94 -39.02 15.90
N MET A 154 34.59 -39.77 14.86
CA MET A 154 35.50 -40.74 14.23
C MET A 154 36.70 -40.07 13.56
N GLU A 155 36.50 -38.94 12.86
CA GLU A 155 37.59 -38.18 12.27
C GLU A 155 38.57 -37.68 13.35
N LEU A 156 38.04 -37.14 14.45
CA LEU A 156 38.82 -36.64 15.57
C LEU A 156 39.65 -37.77 16.21
N GLN A 157 39.04 -38.93 16.44
CA GLN A 157 39.71 -40.11 16.98
C GLN A 157 40.85 -40.57 16.06
N GLY A 158 40.64 -40.56 14.74
CA GLY A 158 41.68 -40.88 13.76
C GLY A 158 42.88 -39.93 13.84
N LYS A 159 42.62 -38.62 13.97
CA LYS A 159 43.69 -37.62 14.15
C LYS A 159 44.41 -37.76 15.48
N GLU A 160 43.72 -38.07 16.56
CA GLU A 160 44.36 -38.37 17.85
C GLU A 160 45.27 -39.60 17.78
N ALA A 161 44.83 -40.66 17.10
CA ALA A 161 45.64 -41.86 16.94
C ALA A 161 46.91 -41.58 16.12
N GLU A 162 46.80 -40.80 15.04
CA GLU A 162 47.95 -40.40 14.23
C GLU A 162 48.91 -39.50 15.02
N MET A 163 48.39 -38.54 15.80
CA MET A 163 49.20 -37.69 16.66
C MET A 163 49.96 -38.51 17.71
N LYS A 164 49.28 -39.46 18.37
CA LYS A 164 49.92 -40.38 19.33
C LYS A 164 51.02 -41.20 18.66
N ARG A 165 50.79 -41.70 17.45
CA ARG A 165 51.80 -42.44 16.68
C ARG A 165 53.03 -41.57 16.43
N GLN A 166 52.85 -40.32 16.01
CA GLN A 166 53.97 -39.39 15.80
C GLN A 166 54.69 -39.08 17.12
N GLU A 167 53.94 -38.86 18.22
CA GLU A 167 54.52 -38.61 19.53
C GLU A 167 55.40 -39.77 19.99
N THR A 168 54.91 -41.01 19.87
CA THR A 168 55.69 -42.21 20.21
C THR A 168 56.94 -42.35 19.35
N PHE A 169 56.83 -42.09 18.04
CA PHE A 169 57.96 -42.11 17.13
C PHE A 169 59.04 -41.09 17.53
N TYR A 170 58.65 -39.84 17.80
CA TYR A 170 59.61 -38.81 18.21
C TYR A 170 60.23 -39.07 19.57
N LYS A 171 59.44 -39.58 20.55
CA LYS A 171 59.97 -40.02 21.84
C LYS A 171 61.03 -41.11 21.68
N GLU A 172 60.79 -42.10 20.82
CA GLU A 172 61.77 -43.15 20.55
C GLU A 172 63.04 -42.60 19.89
N GLN A 173 62.91 -41.68 18.93
CA GLN A 173 64.07 -41.03 18.30
C GLN A 173 64.92 -40.28 19.34
N LEU A 174 64.28 -39.50 20.23
CA LEU A 174 64.98 -38.79 21.31
C LEU A 174 65.73 -39.77 22.23
N SER A 175 65.07 -40.82 22.71
CA SER A 175 65.70 -41.84 23.56
C SER A 175 66.85 -42.59 22.87
N ARG A 176 66.89 -42.62 21.53
CA ARG A 176 67.99 -43.20 20.75
C ARG A 176 69.17 -42.25 20.58
N ILE A 177 68.91 -40.95 20.54
CA ILE A 177 69.94 -39.90 20.52
C ILE A 177 70.58 -39.76 21.90
N GLU A 178 69.79 -39.77 22.97
CA GLU A 178 70.26 -39.62 24.36
C GLU A 178 71.14 -40.79 24.85
N ARG A 179 71.08 -41.95 24.18
CA ARG A 179 71.90 -43.14 24.49
C ARG A 179 73.26 -43.18 23.79
N LYS A 180 73.60 -42.17 23.00
CA LYS A 180 74.92 -42.00 22.38
C LYS A 180 75.72 -40.97 23.15
#